data_AF-A0AAU7B1K6-F1
#
_entry.id   AF-A0AAU7B1K6-F1
#
_cell.length_a   1.000
_cell.length_b   1.000
_cell.length_c   1.000
_cell.angle_alpha   90.00
_cell.angle_beta   90.00
_cell.angle_gamma   90.00
#
_symmetry.space_group_name_H-M   'P 1'
#
loop_
_entity.id
_entity.type
_entity.pdbx_description
1 polymer ?
#
loop_
_entity_poly.entity_id
_entity_poly.type
_entity_poly.pdbx_seq_one_letter_code
_entity_poly.pdbx_strand_id
1 'polypeptide(L)'
;MDTHLHVVFGRSVDGLSTVYIERPLADDLARTRRVLDDATTWGELRAGLTADRYLECVDRADTRDGHEPDDNDAFEAHELAGFADGDWPEWPATEHLHWMPDEAKLLGKREPTVLNDDILEFDPANDSAVVAALERAGYVVTEDNDAVAAALGMAGA
;
A
#
# COMPACT_ATOMS: atom_id res chain seq x y z
N MET A 1 -18.31 19.89 4.76
CA MET A 1 -17.57 19.20 5.82
C MET A 1 -16.21 18.96 5.20
N ASP A 2 -15.23 19.77 5.54
CA ASP A 2 -13.88 19.67 4.97
C ASP A 2 -13.19 18.46 5.57
N THR A 3 -13.38 17.30 4.94
CA THR A 3 -12.61 16.10 5.26
C THR A 3 -11.18 16.37 4.80
N HIS A 4 -10.34 16.85 5.70
CA HIS A 4 -8.91 16.95 5.43
C HIS A 4 -8.41 15.52 5.25
N LEU A 5 -7.76 15.23 4.12
CA LEU A 5 -7.14 13.93 3.89
C LEU A 5 -5.95 13.81 4.86
N HIS A 6 -5.92 12.71 5.61
CA HIS A 6 -4.85 12.43 6.58
C HIS A 6 -3.76 11.61 5.90
N VAL A 7 -2.52 12.08 5.98
CA VAL A 7 -1.32 11.41 5.48
C VAL A 7 -0.48 10.96 6.67
N VAL A 8 -0.05 9.71 6.65
CA VAL A 8 0.98 9.19 7.55
C VAL A 8 2.30 9.11 6.82
N PHE A 9 3.41 9.29 7.54
CA PHE A 9 4.73 9.06 6.97
C PHE A 9 5.66 8.32 7.92
N GLY A 10 6.65 7.66 7.34
CA GLY A 10 7.59 6.80 8.05
C GLY A 10 8.68 6.27 7.12
N ARG A 11 9.57 5.45 7.65
CA ARG A 11 10.72 4.95 6.88
C ARG A 11 10.36 3.78 5.95
N SER A 12 11.05 3.73 4.81
CA SER A 12 11.10 2.57 3.91
C SER A 12 11.72 1.35 4.58
N VAL A 13 11.63 0.20 3.91
CA VAL A 13 12.17 -1.09 4.40
C VAL A 13 13.68 -1.05 4.65
N ASP A 14 14.43 -0.39 3.77
CA ASP A 14 15.87 -0.21 3.90
C ASP A 14 16.25 0.97 4.83
N GLY A 15 15.26 1.74 5.29
CA GLY A 15 15.44 2.93 6.11
C GLY A 15 16.08 4.12 5.38
N LEU A 16 16.30 4.02 4.06
CA LEU A 16 17.01 5.03 3.28
C LEU A 16 16.09 6.15 2.75
N SER A 17 14.79 5.89 2.66
CA SER A 17 13.81 6.85 2.18
C SER A 17 12.60 6.99 3.12
N THR A 18 11.84 8.06 2.90
CA THR A 18 10.56 8.30 3.56
C THR A 18 9.40 7.94 2.64
N VAL A 19 8.42 7.22 3.17
CA VAL A 19 7.18 6.89 2.49
C VAL A 19 6.05 7.68 3.11
N TYR A 20 5.24 8.32 2.26
CA TYR A 20 4.02 9.05 2.65
C TYR A 20 2.81 8.24 2.19
N ILE A 21 1.79 8.04 3.01
CA ILE A 21 0.64 7.22 2.62
C ILE A 21 -0.62 7.91 3.10
N GLU A 22 -1.63 8.00 2.25
CA GLU A 22 -2.97 8.37 2.74
C GLU A 22 -3.41 7.35 3.78
N ARG A 23 -3.86 7.82 4.96
CA ARG A 23 -4.23 6.95 6.09
C ARG A 23 -5.16 5.82 5.65
N PRO A 24 -6.26 6.05 4.88
CA PRO A 24 -7.13 4.97 4.42
C PRO A 24 -6.40 3.87 3.64
N LEU A 25 -5.44 4.25 2.78
CA LEU A 25 -4.62 3.30 2.03
C LEU A 25 -3.67 2.54 2.96
N ALA A 26 -3.06 3.22 3.94
CA ALA A 26 -2.21 2.56 4.93
C ALA A 26 -2.98 1.51 5.75
N ASP A 27 -4.20 1.83 6.20
CA ASP A 27 -5.09 0.86 6.88
C ASP A 27 -5.44 -0.33 5.99
N ASP A 28 -5.79 -0.07 4.74
CA ASP A 28 -6.25 -1.08 3.80
C ASP A 28 -5.11 -2.04 3.41
N LEU A 29 -3.92 -1.53 3.13
CA LEU A 29 -2.73 -2.33 2.84
C LEU A 29 -2.29 -3.16 4.05
N ALA A 30 -2.25 -2.55 5.24
CA ALA A 30 -1.90 -3.26 6.47
C ALA A 30 -2.89 -4.40 6.77
N ARG A 31 -4.19 -4.15 6.57
CA ARG A 31 -5.23 -5.18 6.69
C ARG A 31 -5.02 -6.27 5.65
N THR A 32 -4.84 -5.90 4.39
CA THR A 32 -4.75 -6.83 3.27
C THR A 32 -3.58 -7.77 3.44
N ARG A 33 -2.38 -7.23 3.70
CA ARG A 33 -1.17 -8.03 3.94
C ARG A 33 -1.36 -9.03 5.10
N ARG A 34 -1.83 -8.56 6.25
CA ARG A 34 -2.12 -9.43 7.40
C ARG A 34 -3.11 -10.56 7.06
N VAL A 35 -4.18 -10.26 6.34
CA VAL A 35 -5.18 -11.29 5.98
C VAL A 35 -4.60 -12.29 4.97
N LEU A 36 -3.77 -11.83 4.03
CA LEU A 36 -3.08 -12.72 3.08
C LEU A 36 -2.10 -13.65 3.79
N ASP A 37 -1.44 -13.19 4.86
CA ASP A 37 -0.52 -14.00 5.66
C ASP A 37 -1.26 -15.00 6.57
N ASP A 38 -2.43 -14.63 7.09
CA ASP A 38 -3.16 -15.42 8.10
C ASP A 38 -4.18 -16.42 7.50
N ALA A 39 -4.81 -16.07 6.37
CA ALA A 39 -5.92 -16.85 5.82
C ALA A 39 -5.46 -18.19 5.24
N THR A 40 -6.20 -19.25 5.55
CA THR A 40 -5.96 -20.60 5.02
C THR A 40 -7.07 -21.07 4.09
N THR A 41 -8.18 -20.32 4.05
CA THR A 41 -9.35 -20.58 3.21
C THR A 41 -9.86 -19.32 2.53
N TRP A 42 -10.55 -19.49 1.40
CA TRP A 42 -11.17 -18.37 0.69
C TRP A 42 -12.27 -17.67 1.51
N GLY A 43 -12.95 -18.38 2.39
CA GLY A 43 -13.94 -17.80 3.32
C GLY A 43 -13.29 -16.91 4.38
N GLU A 44 -12.13 -17.29 4.92
CA GLU A 44 -11.36 -16.46 5.85
C GLU A 44 -10.83 -15.19 5.15
N LEU A 45 -10.31 -15.34 3.92
CA LEU A 45 -9.89 -14.22 3.07
C LEU A 45 -11.06 -13.24 2.84
N ARG A 46 -12.22 -13.76 2.40
CA ARG A 46 -13.44 -12.97 2.16
C ARG A 46 -13.91 -12.21 3.41
N ALA A 47 -13.86 -12.87 4.57
CA ALA A 47 -14.27 -12.27 5.83
C ALA A 47 -13.30 -11.20 6.34
N GLY A 48 -12.01 -11.31 6.00
CA GLY A 48 -10.95 -10.40 6.45
C GLY A 48 -10.79 -9.14 5.61
N LEU A 49 -11.16 -9.19 4.33
CA LEU A 49 -10.96 -8.12 3.35
C LEU A 49 -12.22 -7.27 3.12
N THR A 50 -12.02 -6.13 2.47
CA THR A 50 -13.11 -5.39 1.83
C THR A 50 -13.60 -6.16 0.60
N ALA A 51 -14.82 -5.88 0.14
CA ALA A 51 -15.36 -6.54 -1.05
C ALA A 51 -14.48 -6.32 -2.29
N ASP A 52 -13.97 -5.10 -2.48
CA ASP A 52 -13.12 -4.76 -3.63
C ASP A 52 -11.79 -5.53 -3.59
N ARG A 53 -11.13 -5.61 -2.42
CA ARG A 53 -9.90 -6.38 -2.25
C ARG A 53 -10.10 -7.88 -2.43
N TYR A 54 -11.22 -8.40 -1.95
CA TYR A 54 -11.56 -9.80 -2.17
C TYR A 54 -11.77 -10.11 -3.66
N LEU A 55 -12.53 -9.27 -4.37
CA LEU A 55 -12.72 -9.42 -5.82
C LEU A 55 -11.40 -9.30 -6.58
N GLU A 56 -10.49 -8.43 -6.14
CA GLU A 56 -9.15 -8.31 -6.68
C GLU A 56 -8.33 -9.60 -6.51
N CYS A 57 -8.44 -10.29 -5.36
CA CYS A 57 -7.85 -11.61 -5.15
C CYS A 57 -8.46 -12.67 -6.09
N VAL A 58 -9.78 -12.65 -6.28
CA VAL A 58 -10.47 -13.60 -7.17
C VAL A 58 -10.01 -13.42 -8.63
N ASP A 59 -9.84 -12.17 -9.09
CA ASP A 59 -9.33 -11.87 -10.44
C ASP A 59 -7.87 -12.28 -10.62
N ARG A 60 -7.05 -12.17 -9.56
CA ARG A 60 -5.64 -12.57 -9.55
C ARG A 60 -5.41 -14.07 -9.38
N ALA A 61 -6.35 -14.78 -8.77
CA ALA A 61 -6.32 -16.22 -8.78
C ALA A 61 -6.62 -16.68 -10.20
N ASP A 62 -5.66 -17.36 -10.83
CA ASP A 62 -5.84 -18.03 -12.12
C ASP A 62 -6.82 -19.22 -11.94
N THR A 63 -8.08 -18.89 -11.68
CA THR A 63 -9.15 -19.85 -11.47
C THR A 63 -9.38 -20.52 -12.81
N ARG A 64 -8.99 -21.79 -12.91
CA ARG A 64 -8.96 -22.58 -14.16
C ARG A 64 -10.26 -22.53 -14.98
N ASP A 65 -11.39 -22.24 -14.33
CA ASP A 65 -12.72 -22.20 -14.93
C ASP A 65 -13.42 -20.83 -14.79
N GLY A 66 -12.75 -19.79 -14.30
CA GLY A 66 -13.33 -18.45 -14.07
C GLY A 66 -14.44 -18.42 -13.03
N HIS A 67 -14.52 -19.45 -12.17
CA HIS A 67 -15.47 -19.51 -11.07
C HIS A 67 -14.85 -18.98 -9.78
N GLU A 68 -15.66 -18.25 -9.02
CA GLU A 68 -15.28 -17.82 -7.67
C GLU A 68 -15.08 -19.05 -6.76
N PRO A 69 -14.00 -19.12 -5.98
CA PRO A 69 -13.76 -20.24 -5.06
C PRO A 69 -14.84 -20.35 -3.97
N ASP A 70 -15.11 -21.58 -3.53
CA ASP A 70 -15.99 -21.83 -2.40
C ASP A 70 -15.31 -21.41 -1.09
N ASP A 71 -16.09 -20.99 -0.08
CA ASP A 71 -15.52 -20.49 1.19
C ASP A 71 -14.62 -21.51 1.93
N ASN A 72 -14.80 -22.81 1.67
CA ASN A 72 -13.99 -23.87 2.28
C ASN A 72 -12.80 -24.30 1.42
N ASP A 73 -12.64 -23.74 0.23
CA ASP A 73 -11.48 -24.03 -0.61
C ASP A 73 -10.22 -23.50 0.06
N ALA A 74 -9.14 -24.27 -0.06
CA ALA A 74 -7.83 -23.87 0.43
C ALA A 74 -7.39 -22.57 -0.27
N PHE A 75 -6.79 -21.67 0.50
CA PHE A 75 -6.23 -20.43 0.01
C PHE A 75 -4.74 -20.38 0.27
N GLU A 76 -4.00 -19.96 -0.75
CA GLU A 76 -2.55 -19.82 -0.73
C GLU A 76 -2.18 -18.52 -1.44
N ALA A 77 -1.72 -17.51 -0.70
CA ALA A 77 -1.46 -16.18 -1.26
C ALA A 77 -0.44 -16.20 -2.42
N HIS A 78 0.50 -17.15 -2.41
CA HIS A 78 1.50 -17.33 -3.47
C HIS A 78 0.92 -17.77 -4.82
N GLU A 79 -0.34 -18.21 -4.86
CA GLU A 79 -1.05 -18.55 -6.10
C GLU A 79 -1.68 -17.31 -6.77
N LEU A 80 -1.71 -16.16 -6.09
CA LEU A 80 -2.21 -14.90 -6.66
C LEU A 80 -1.17 -14.28 -7.59
N ALA A 81 -1.59 -13.93 -8.81
CA ALA A 81 -0.76 -13.22 -9.76
C ALA A 81 -0.18 -11.92 -9.16
N GLY A 82 1.14 -11.74 -9.28
CA GLY A 82 1.88 -10.59 -8.76
C GLY A 82 2.25 -10.65 -7.28
N PHE A 83 1.70 -11.59 -6.49
CA PHE A 83 2.03 -11.68 -5.07
C PHE A 83 3.46 -12.17 -4.83
N ALA A 84 3.82 -13.31 -5.43
CA ALA A 84 5.16 -13.89 -5.28
C ALA A 84 6.28 -13.02 -5.89
N ASP A 85 5.93 -12.19 -6.88
CA ASP A 85 6.86 -11.25 -7.54
C ASP A 85 7.01 -9.93 -6.77
N GLY A 86 6.16 -9.68 -5.75
CA GLY A 86 6.16 -8.45 -4.96
C GLY A 86 5.46 -7.26 -5.64
N ASP A 87 4.73 -7.50 -6.73
CA ASP A 87 3.97 -6.48 -7.45
C ASP A 87 2.63 -6.15 -6.76
N TRP A 88 2.09 -7.08 -5.96
CA TRP A 88 0.83 -6.92 -5.24
C TRP A 88 0.82 -7.58 -3.85
N PRO A 89 0.17 -7.02 -2.81
CA PRO A 89 -0.52 -5.72 -2.76
C PRO A 89 0.38 -4.55 -3.15
N GLU A 90 -0.20 -3.48 -3.68
CA GLU A 90 0.57 -2.41 -4.30
C GLU A 90 1.57 -1.75 -3.34
N TRP A 91 2.57 -1.10 -3.93
CA TRP A 91 3.59 -0.36 -3.21
C TRP A 91 3.16 1.10 -3.02
N PRO A 92 3.05 1.63 -1.79
CA PRO A 92 2.53 2.99 -1.58
C PRO A 92 3.28 4.11 -2.33
N ALA A 93 4.55 3.90 -2.67
CA ALA A 93 5.35 4.92 -3.36
C ALA A 93 4.99 5.10 -4.84
N THR A 94 4.30 4.14 -5.47
CA THR A 94 3.75 4.33 -6.83
C THR A 94 2.55 5.28 -6.79
N GLU A 95 1.76 5.26 -5.71
CA GLU A 95 0.58 6.11 -5.54
C GLU A 95 0.90 7.59 -5.38
N HIS A 96 2.12 7.95 -4.93
CA HIS A 96 2.54 9.36 -4.78
C HIS A 96 2.37 10.14 -6.09
N LEU A 97 2.56 9.50 -7.24
CA LEU A 97 2.37 10.16 -8.54
C LEU A 97 0.93 10.60 -8.78
N HIS A 98 -0.05 9.91 -8.18
CA HIS A 98 -1.47 10.11 -8.46
C HIS A 98 -2.11 11.18 -7.56
N TRP A 99 -1.85 11.14 -6.25
CA TRP A 99 -2.55 12.01 -5.28
C TRP A 99 -1.71 13.17 -4.76
N MET A 100 -0.38 13.03 -4.73
CA MET A 100 0.47 14.01 -4.03
C MET A 100 0.51 15.37 -4.78
N PRO A 101 0.45 16.52 -4.09
CA PRO A 101 0.58 17.84 -4.73
C PRO A 101 1.91 18.01 -5.45
N ASP A 102 1.92 18.70 -6.60
CA ASP A 102 3.12 18.91 -7.42
C ASP A 102 4.30 19.50 -6.64
N GLU A 103 4.03 20.43 -5.71
CA GLU A 103 5.07 21.03 -4.89
C GLU A 103 5.77 20.02 -3.96
N ALA A 104 5.02 19.07 -3.40
CA ALA A 104 5.59 17.99 -2.61
C ALA A 104 6.34 17.00 -3.53
N LYS A 105 5.80 16.65 -4.70
CA LYS A 105 6.46 15.77 -5.68
C LYS A 105 7.84 16.29 -6.11
N LEU A 106 8.01 17.60 -6.24
CA LEU A 106 9.29 18.23 -6.60
C LEU A 106 10.40 18.04 -5.55
N LEU A 107 10.05 17.66 -4.32
CA LEU A 107 10.99 17.36 -3.23
C LEU A 107 11.43 15.89 -3.21
N GLY A 108 10.76 15.05 -4.01
CA GLY A 108 11.11 13.66 -4.22
C GLY A 108 12.03 13.48 -5.42
N LYS A 109 12.77 12.38 -5.42
CA LYS A 109 13.53 11.91 -6.57
C LYS A 109 12.67 10.90 -7.32
N ARG A 110 12.40 11.21 -8.59
CA ARG A 110 11.73 10.27 -9.50
C ARG A 110 12.74 9.20 -9.93
N GLU A 111 12.51 7.97 -9.53
CA GLU A 111 13.31 6.82 -9.93
C GLU A 111 12.55 6.05 -11.01
N PRO A 112 13.11 5.92 -12.22
CA PRO A 112 12.49 5.11 -13.26
C PRO A 112 12.58 3.65 -12.88
N THR A 113 11.45 2.95 -12.88
CA THR A 113 11.46 1.50 -12.68
C THR A 113 11.51 0.81 -14.06
N VAL A 114 12.15 -0.37 -14.12
CA VAL A 114 12.37 -1.07 -15.40
C VAL A 114 11.10 -1.73 -15.93
N LEU A 115 10.16 -2.06 -15.02
CA LEU A 115 8.97 -2.85 -15.32
C LEU A 115 7.64 -2.18 -14.88
N ASN A 116 7.67 -1.21 -13.96
CA ASN A 116 6.48 -0.59 -13.36
C ASN A 116 6.41 0.92 -13.70
N ASP A 117 5.41 1.62 -13.16
CA ASP A 117 5.41 3.08 -13.19
C ASP A 117 6.59 3.65 -12.37
N ASP A 118 6.99 4.89 -12.66
CA ASP A 118 8.06 5.55 -11.91
C ASP A 118 7.66 5.68 -10.43
N ILE A 119 8.63 5.61 -9.52
CA ILE A 119 8.39 5.83 -8.09
C ILE A 119 8.95 7.18 -7.65
N LEU A 120 8.35 7.76 -6.61
CA LEU A 120 8.92 8.92 -5.92
C LEU A 120 9.56 8.48 -4.61
N GLU A 121 10.88 8.64 -4.52
CA GLU A 121 11.63 8.43 -3.28
C GLU A 121 11.91 9.77 -2.61
N PHE A 122 11.63 9.85 -1.31
CA PHE A 122 11.90 11.06 -0.54
C PHE A 122 13.11 10.83 0.39
N ASP A 123 14.09 11.72 0.30
CA ASP A 123 15.19 11.75 1.26
C ASP A 123 14.63 12.19 2.63
N PRO A 124 14.93 11.48 3.73
CA PRO A 124 14.61 11.89 5.10
C PRO A 124 14.94 13.34 5.44
N ALA A 125 16.00 13.90 4.85
CA ALA A 125 16.38 15.29 5.03
C ALA A 125 15.32 16.29 4.53
N ASN A 126 14.44 15.87 3.63
CA ASN A 126 13.35 16.67 3.07
C ASN A 126 12.04 16.56 3.84
N ASP A 127 11.94 15.73 4.89
CA ASP A 127 10.66 15.43 5.57
C ASP A 127 9.92 16.69 5.99
N SER A 128 10.61 17.65 6.62
CA SER A 128 9.98 18.92 7.04
C SER A 128 9.44 19.75 5.87
N ALA A 129 10.11 19.71 4.71
CA ALA A 129 9.68 20.45 3.53
C ALA A 129 8.47 19.79 2.85
N VAL A 130 8.46 18.45 2.79
CA VAL A 130 7.35 17.67 2.23
C VAL A 130 6.10 17.83 3.09
N VAL A 131 6.24 17.70 4.42
CA VAL A 131 5.15 17.95 5.38
C VAL A 131 4.58 19.36 5.20
N ALA A 132 5.42 20.39 5.14
CA ALA A 132 4.96 21.77 4.95
C ALA A 132 4.28 22.01 3.59
N ALA A 133 4.66 21.28 2.54
CA ALA A 133 3.98 21.34 1.24
C ALA A 133 2.59 20.67 1.30
N LEU A 134 2.49 19.50 1.94
CA LEU A 134 1.24 18.79 2.16
C LEU A 134 0.27 19.60 3.05
N GLU A 135 0.74 20.17 4.16
CA GLU A 135 -0.11 20.97 5.05
C GLU A 135 -0.66 22.23 4.36
N ARG A 136 0.14 22.90 3.52
CA ARG A 136 -0.34 24.03 2.70
C ARG A 136 -1.38 23.63 1.67
N ALA A 137 -1.33 22.39 1.20
CA ALA A 137 -2.33 21.81 0.31
C ALA A 137 -3.59 21.34 1.06
N GLY A 138 -3.63 21.46 2.39
CA GLY A 138 -4.81 21.14 3.21
C GLY A 138 -4.81 19.73 3.80
N TYR A 139 -3.70 19.00 3.74
CA TYR A 139 -3.57 17.70 4.38
C TYR A 139 -3.24 17.84 5.86
N VAL A 140 -3.70 16.89 6.67
CA VAL A 140 -3.13 16.66 8.00
C VAL A 140 -2.03 15.63 7.84
N VAL A 141 -0.84 15.87 8.39
CA VAL A 141 0.30 14.95 8.25
C VAL A 141 0.76 14.49 9.62
N THR A 142 1.06 13.20 9.79
CA THR A 142 1.52 12.63 11.06
C THR A 142 2.62 11.61 10.82
N GLU A 143 3.67 11.65 11.64
CA GLU A 143 4.66 10.58 11.65
C GLU A 143 4.06 9.34 12.33
N ASP A 144 4.00 8.22 11.61
CA ASP A 144 3.49 6.95 12.11
C ASP A 144 4.27 5.80 11.44
N ASN A 145 5.44 5.51 11.99
CA ASN A 145 6.32 4.46 11.48
C ASN A 145 5.68 3.07 11.59
N ASP A 146 4.80 2.83 12.56
CA ASP A 146 4.15 1.53 12.74
C ASP A 146 3.09 1.31 11.66
N ALA A 147 2.26 2.32 11.36
CA ALA A 147 1.29 2.24 10.27
C ALA A 147 1.97 2.07 8.91
N VAL A 148 3.07 2.78 8.68
CA VAL A 148 3.86 2.65 7.45
C VAL A 148 4.50 1.26 7.38
N ALA A 149 5.13 0.78 8.44
CA ALA A 149 5.73 -0.55 8.49
C ALA A 149 4.70 -1.66 8.21
N ALA A 150 3.51 -1.57 8.80
CA ALA A 150 2.42 -2.52 8.54
C ALA A 150 1.94 -2.45 7.09
N ALA A 151 1.78 -1.24 6.53
CA ALA A 151 1.39 -1.06 5.13
C ALA A 151 2.44 -1.60 4.15
N LEU A 152 3.73 -1.59 4.51
CA LEU A 152 4.82 -2.15 3.70
C LEU A 152 5.05 -3.65 3.93
N GLY A 153 4.30 -4.30 4.83
CA GLY A 153 4.46 -5.73 5.15
C GLY A 153 5.65 -6.04 6.06
N MET A 154 6.14 -5.07 6.84
CA MET A 154 7.24 -5.26 7.80
C MET A 154 6.77 -5.66 9.21
N ALA A 155 5.47 -5.59 9.49
CA ALA A 155 4.93 -5.88 10.80
C ALA A 155 4.74 -7.39 10.99
N GLY A 156 5.78 -8.13 11.40
CA GLY A 156 5.64 -9.56 11.74
C GLY A 156 6.88 -10.45 11.54
N ALA A 157 8.08 -10.01 11.94
CA ALA A 157 9.21 -10.92 12.12
C ALA A 157 9.24 -11.53 13.54
#